data_AF-A0A7S1PGK0-F1
#
_entry.id   AF-A0A7S1PGK0-F1
#
_cell.length_a   1.000
_cell.length_b   1.000
_cell.length_c   1.000
_cell.angle_alpha   90.00
_cell.angle_beta   90.00
_cell.angle_gamma   90.00
#
_symmetry.space_group_name_H-M   'P 1'
#
loop_
_entity.id
_entity.type
_entity.pdbx_description
1 polymer ?
#
loop_
_entity_poly.entity_id
_entity_poly.type
_entity_poly.pdbx_seq_one_letter_code
_entity_poly.pdbx_strand_id
1 'polypeptide(L)'
;SYHSHQNPLHENSTLWGHLSIIQNFDILNLTFISTFAISTKDYSIFQNYDSSILTSAMKTQTSVQLPSHLKLINLKEHYDYDLLREFYYRVMKNNFPLEDELDNLETLVQHLREDSHILETEIAILYDEKTDCVAGGTVYDYYRVANVGLLSYFCLLDDDRYRGLGLGRFLVEYAFCRTQMMAN
;
A
#
# COMPACT_ATOMS: atom_id res chain seq x y z
N SER A 1 4.69 12.62 59.03
CA SER A 1 4.92 11.45 58.17
C SER A 1 3.98 11.55 56.99
N TYR A 2 4.49 11.97 55.84
CA TYR A 2 3.71 12.32 54.66
C TYR A 2 3.21 11.05 53.95
N HIS A 3 1.90 10.97 53.71
CA HIS A 3 1.30 10.04 52.76
C HIS A 3 1.27 10.69 51.38
N SER A 4 2.01 10.14 50.42
CA SER A 4 1.99 10.54 49.01
C SER A 4 1.05 9.65 48.22
N HIS A 5 0.03 10.26 47.60
CA HIS A 5 -0.65 9.74 46.43
C HIS A 5 0.32 9.65 45.24
N GLN A 6 0.31 8.53 44.52
CA GLN A 6 0.78 8.48 43.14
C GLN A 6 -0.22 7.70 42.29
N ASN A 7 -0.76 8.39 41.29
CA ASN A 7 -1.53 7.84 40.18
C ASN A 7 -0.67 6.90 39.33
N PRO A 8 -1.21 5.81 38.77
CA PRO A 8 -0.54 5.08 37.70
C PRO A 8 -0.58 5.89 36.40
N LEU A 9 0.59 6.20 35.86
CA LEU A 9 0.74 6.74 34.50
C LEU A 9 0.32 5.66 33.50
N HIS A 10 -0.66 5.99 32.67
CA HIS A 10 -0.97 5.30 31.43
C HIS A 10 0.23 5.48 30.47
N GLU A 11 1.04 4.43 30.31
CA GLU A 11 1.97 4.32 29.19
C GLU A 11 1.18 3.93 27.93
N ASN A 12 0.75 4.92 27.16
CA ASN A 12 0.41 4.71 25.75
C ASN A 12 1.74 4.67 24.98
N SER A 13 2.34 3.48 24.90
CA SER A 13 3.50 3.23 24.06
C SER A 13 3.05 3.06 22.60
N THR A 14 3.24 4.12 21.81
CA THR A 14 3.16 4.03 20.34
C THR A 14 4.36 3.21 19.86
N LEU A 15 4.12 1.93 19.58
CA LEU A 15 5.12 0.98 19.09
C LEU A 15 5.52 1.35 17.65
N TRP A 16 6.64 2.04 17.50
CA TRP A 16 7.34 2.18 16.22
C TRP A 16 8.09 0.88 15.93
N GLY A 17 7.49 -0.01 15.13
CA GLY A 17 8.08 -1.29 14.74
C GLY A 17 8.37 -1.34 13.25
N HIS A 18 9.63 -1.55 12.89
CA HIS A 18 9.99 -2.10 11.57
C HIS A 18 9.42 -3.53 11.49
N LEU A 19 8.37 -3.73 10.71
CA LEU A 19 7.84 -5.07 10.46
C LEU A 19 8.42 -5.62 9.16
N SER A 20 9.48 -6.42 9.28
CA SER A 20 9.85 -7.37 8.23
C SER A 20 8.81 -8.48 8.23
N ILE A 21 7.99 -8.60 7.18
CA ILE A 21 6.96 -9.65 7.14
C ILE A 21 7.64 -10.99 6.86
N ILE A 22 7.89 -11.73 7.94
CA ILE A 22 7.93 -13.19 7.96
C ILE A 22 6.53 -13.64 8.39
N GLN A 23 5.79 -14.21 7.43
CA GLN A 23 4.61 -15.09 7.54
C GLN A 23 3.45 -14.75 8.51
N ASN A 24 2.24 -14.91 7.98
CA ASN A 24 0.94 -15.01 8.65
C ASN A 24 0.41 -13.73 9.31
N PHE A 25 -0.44 -12.99 8.60
CA PHE A 25 -1.30 -12.02 9.25
C PHE A 25 -2.74 -12.06 8.73
N ASP A 26 -3.63 -12.55 9.60
CA ASP A 26 -5.04 -12.18 9.67
C ASP A 26 -5.12 -10.75 10.27
N ILE A 27 -5.10 -9.71 9.43
CA ILE A 27 -5.50 -8.35 9.85
C ILE A 27 -6.70 -7.94 9.00
N LEU A 28 -7.87 -8.43 9.42
CA LEU A 28 -9.15 -7.94 8.94
C LEU A 28 -9.56 -6.77 9.84
N ASN A 29 -9.72 -5.59 9.24
CA ASN A 29 -10.41 -4.39 9.76
C ASN A 29 -9.60 -3.24 10.41
N LEU A 30 -8.33 -3.03 10.08
CA LEU A 30 -7.63 -1.79 10.48
C LEU A 30 -7.06 -1.07 9.25
N THR A 31 -7.38 0.22 9.11
CA THR A 31 -6.61 1.17 8.29
C THR A 31 -5.23 1.27 8.93
N PHE A 32 -4.26 0.53 8.42
CA PHE A 32 -2.91 0.50 8.97
C PHE A 32 -2.06 1.50 8.20
N ILE A 33 -1.37 2.40 8.92
CA ILE A 33 -0.37 3.28 8.35
C ILE A 33 0.98 2.67 8.71
N SER A 34 1.55 1.86 7.81
CA SER A 34 2.96 1.51 7.93
C SER A 34 3.58 1.21 6.58
N THR A 35 4.86 1.55 6.48
CA THR A 35 5.75 1.12 5.41
C THR A 35 6.13 -0.35 5.59
N PHE A 36 6.03 -1.16 4.53
CA PHE A 36 6.44 -2.58 4.57
C PHE A 36 7.49 -2.89 3.52
N ALA A 37 8.55 -3.61 3.89
CA ALA A 37 9.54 -4.13 2.97
C ALA A 37 9.16 -5.54 2.50
N ILE A 38 9.20 -5.77 1.18
CA ILE A 38 8.92 -7.04 0.50
C ILE A 38 10.24 -7.54 -0.11
N SER A 39 10.83 -8.58 0.48
CA SER A 39 12.00 -9.28 -0.08
C SER A 39 11.55 -10.20 -1.22
N THR A 40 12.10 -10.03 -2.43
CA THR A 40 11.83 -10.94 -3.56
C THR A 40 12.75 -12.18 -3.57
N LYS A 41 13.74 -12.24 -2.66
CA LYS A 41 14.72 -13.35 -2.60
C LYS A 41 14.21 -14.58 -1.84
N ASP A 42 13.13 -14.49 -1.09
CA ASP A 42 12.56 -15.61 -0.33
C ASP A 42 11.49 -16.39 -1.13
N TYR A 43 11.94 -17.05 -2.21
CA TYR A 43 11.10 -17.95 -3.03
C TYR A 43 10.67 -19.25 -2.30
N SER A 44 11.19 -19.53 -1.11
CA SER A 44 10.91 -20.78 -0.37
C SER A 44 9.55 -20.81 0.34
N ILE A 45 8.83 -19.70 0.41
CA ILE A 45 7.61 -19.57 1.22
C ILE A 45 6.31 -19.84 0.43
N PHE A 46 6.37 -19.92 -0.90
CA PHE A 46 5.23 -20.28 -1.76
C PHE A 46 5.21 -21.76 -2.20
N GLN A 47 6.06 -22.63 -1.66
CA GLN A 47 6.14 -24.05 -2.07
C GLN A 47 4.89 -24.92 -1.76
N ASN A 48 3.87 -24.36 -1.11
CA ASN A 48 2.55 -25.01 -1.02
C ASN A 48 1.65 -24.73 -2.24
N TYR A 49 2.08 -23.88 -3.16
CA TYR A 49 1.48 -23.73 -4.48
C TYR A 49 2.41 -24.34 -5.53
N ASP A 50 1.83 -25.22 -6.36
CA ASP A 50 2.52 -25.96 -7.40
C ASP A 50 3.34 -25.03 -8.29
N SER A 51 4.66 -25.22 -8.26
CA SER A 51 5.64 -24.46 -9.05
C SER A 51 5.43 -24.54 -10.57
N SER A 52 4.65 -25.50 -11.05
CA SER A 52 4.26 -25.57 -12.47
C SER A 52 3.14 -24.60 -12.86
N ILE A 53 2.43 -24.01 -11.88
CA ILE A 53 1.40 -22.98 -12.09
C ILE A 53 2.04 -21.58 -12.18
N LEU A 54 3.13 -21.34 -11.45
CA LEU A 54 3.79 -20.02 -11.35
C LEU A 54 4.34 -19.52 -12.69
N THR A 55 4.79 -20.41 -13.58
CA THR A 55 5.39 -20.02 -14.87
C THR A 55 4.36 -19.72 -15.98
N SER A 56 3.10 -20.14 -15.81
CA SER A 56 2.02 -19.92 -16.81
C SER A 56 0.93 -18.95 -16.36
N ALA A 57 0.99 -18.43 -15.12
CA ALA A 57 -0.11 -17.71 -14.49
C ALA A 57 0.24 -16.32 -13.94
N MET A 58 1.21 -15.59 -14.53
CA MET A 58 1.46 -14.19 -14.15
C MET A 58 0.42 -13.21 -14.75
N LYS A 59 -0.87 -13.56 -14.66
CA LYS A 59 -1.95 -12.58 -14.59
C LYS A 59 -1.99 -12.12 -13.14
N THR A 60 -2.20 -10.82 -12.90
CA THR A 60 -2.36 -10.23 -11.57
C THR A 60 -3.53 -10.90 -10.83
N GLN A 61 -3.28 -12.03 -10.17
CA GLN A 61 -4.30 -12.81 -9.47
C GLN A 61 -4.40 -12.28 -8.05
N THR A 62 -5.15 -11.20 -7.88
CA THR A 62 -5.61 -10.80 -6.55
C THR A 62 -6.66 -11.80 -6.07
N SER A 63 -6.58 -12.19 -4.80
CA SER A 63 -7.57 -13.07 -4.17
C SER A 63 -8.91 -12.37 -3.96
N VAL A 64 -8.88 -11.04 -3.89
CA VAL A 64 -10.07 -10.18 -3.78
C VAL A 64 -10.56 -9.82 -5.17
N GLN A 65 -11.86 -10.01 -5.40
CA GLN A 65 -12.55 -9.53 -6.59
C GLN A 65 -13.06 -8.11 -6.32
N LEU A 66 -12.68 -7.16 -7.17
CA LEU A 66 -13.22 -5.80 -7.07
C LEU A 66 -14.71 -5.78 -7.44
N PRO A 67 -15.54 -5.03 -6.70
CA PRO A 67 -16.86 -4.64 -7.16
C PRO A 67 -16.80 -4.04 -8.58
N SER A 68 -17.81 -4.30 -9.41
CA SER A 68 -17.80 -3.93 -10.84
C SER A 68 -17.73 -2.43 -11.13
N HIS A 69 -18.05 -1.59 -10.15
CA HIS A 69 -17.98 -0.13 -10.25
C HIS A 69 -16.63 0.44 -9.80
N LEU A 70 -15.77 -0.38 -9.19
CA LEU A 70 -14.42 0.01 -8.80
C LEU A 70 -13.43 -0.39 -9.90
N LYS A 71 -12.65 0.59 -10.35
CA LYS A 71 -11.57 0.40 -11.29
C LYS A 71 -10.23 0.63 -10.61
N LEU A 72 -9.27 -0.24 -10.91
CA LEU A 72 -7.87 -0.01 -10.56
C LEU A 72 -7.18 0.71 -11.72
N ILE A 73 -6.55 1.83 -11.43
CA ILE A 73 -5.81 2.65 -12.39
C ILE A 73 -4.36 2.76 -11.90
N ASN A 74 -3.41 2.28 -12.68
CA ASN A 74 -1.98 2.49 -12.41
C ASN A 74 -1.51 3.77 -13.10
N LEU A 75 -1.10 4.77 -12.32
CA LEU A 75 -0.72 6.08 -12.83
C LEU A 75 0.64 6.09 -13.55
N LYS A 76 1.47 5.05 -13.42
CA LYS A 76 2.69 4.90 -14.23
C LYS A 76 2.34 4.59 -15.69
N GLU A 77 1.31 3.75 -15.88
CA GLU A 77 0.83 3.31 -17.20
C GLU A 77 -0.20 4.29 -17.80
N HIS A 78 -1.03 4.88 -16.95
CA HIS A 78 -2.13 5.76 -17.31
C HIS A 78 -2.08 7.05 -16.48
N TYR A 79 -1.06 7.88 -16.75
CA TYR A 79 -0.84 9.10 -15.98
C TYR A 79 -2.02 10.07 -16.06
N ASP A 80 -2.54 10.44 -14.90
CA ASP A 80 -3.57 11.45 -14.70
C ASP A 80 -3.22 12.28 -13.46
N TYR A 81 -2.89 13.55 -13.68
CA TYR A 81 -2.50 14.46 -12.60
C TYR A 81 -3.67 14.81 -11.69
N ASP A 82 -4.87 14.99 -12.25
CA ASP A 82 -6.05 15.38 -11.48
C ASP A 82 -6.48 14.23 -10.57
N LEU A 83 -6.39 12.99 -11.07
CA LEU A 83 -6.65 11.79 -10.28
C LEU A 83 -5.62 11.61 -9.15
N LEU A 84 -4.33 11.83 -9.43
CA LEU A 84 -3.27 11.82 -8.39
C LEU A 84 -3.52 12.91 -7.34
N ARG A 85 -3.86 14.12 -7.78
CA ARG A 85 -4.15 15.26 -6.90
C ARG A 85 -5.36 14.97 -6.02
N GLU A 86 -6.43 14.38 -6.57
CA GLU A 86 -7.58 13.98 -5.78
C GLU A 86 -7.19 12.92 -4.74
N PHE A 87 -6.49 11.86 -5.14
CA PHE A 87 -6.01 10.84 -4.21
C PHE A 87 -5.18 11.44 -3.07
N TYR A 88 -4.26 12.35 -3.40
CA TYR A 88 -3.41 13.00 -2.41
C TYR A 88 -4.20 13.82 -1.38
N TYR A 89 -5.02 14.77 -1.83
CA TYR A 89 -5.71 15.68 -0.92
C TYR A 89 -6.92 15.06 -0.23
N ARG A 90 -7.65 14.19 -0.94
CA ARG A 90 -8.90 13.61 -0.44
C ARG A 90 -8.65 12.37 0.42
N VAL A 91 -7.64 11.57 0.09
CA VAL A 91 -7.37 10.31 0.77
C VAL A 91 -6.12 10.41 1.61
N MET A 92 -4.94 10.66 1.02
CA MET A 92 -3.69 10.61 1.77
C MET A 92 -3.65 11.63 2.91
N LYS A 93 -3.79 12.93 2.63
CA LYS A 93 -3.74 13.98 3.67
C LYS A 93 -4.69 13.76 4.85
N ASN A 94 -5.87 13.19 4.59
CA ASN A 94 -6.85 12.92 5.64
C ASN A 94 -6.48 11.71 6.51
N ASN A 95 -5.67 10.79 5.99
CA ASN A 95 -5.17 9.62 6.71
C ASN A 95 -3.82 9.89 7.40
N PHE A 96 -3.05 10.91 7.01
CA PHE A 96 -1.76 11.26 7.60
C PHE A 96 -1.84 12.62 8.33
N PRO A 97 -2.15 12.65 9.64
CA PRO A 97 -2.35 13.88 10.39
C PRO A 97 -1.04 14.66 10.65
N LEU A 98 0.12 14.00 10.52
CA LEU A 98 1.43 14.63 10.61
C LEU A 98 1.96 14.91 9.21
N GLU A 99 2.00 16.19 8.82
CA GLU A 99 2.40 16.60 7.47
C GLU A 99 3.84 16.21 7.13
N ASP A 100 4.72 16.08 8.11
CA ASP A 100 6.14 15.75 7.91
C ASP A 100 6.39 14.26 7.56
N GLU A 101 5.39 13.39 7.72
CA GLU A 101 5.50 11.94 7.42
C GLU A 101 5.08 11.60 5.98
N LEU A 102 4.45 12.56 5.29
CA LEU A 102 3.90 12.37 3.96
C LEU A 102 4.73 13.11 2.93
N ASP A 103 5.18 12.39 1.89
CA ASP A 103 5.76 13.05 0.72
C ASP A 103 4.78 14.09 0.16
N ASN A 104 5.28 15.27 -0.20
CA ASN A 104 4.41 16.27 -0.82
C ASN A 104 3.98 15.81 -2.23
N LEU A 105 2.88 16.39 -2.75
CA LEU A 105 2.35 16.02 -4.07
C LEU A 105 3.40 16.14 -5.18
N GLU A 106 4.26 17.16 -5.14
CA GLU A 106 5.27 17.37 -6.17
C GLU A 106 6.37 16.30 -6.13
N THR A 107 6.76 15.84 -4.93
CA THR A 107 7.65 14.70 -4.75
C THR A 107 7.05 13.43 -5.37
N LEU A 108 5.76 13.15 -5.13
CA LEU A 108 5.08 12.01 -5.75
C LEU A 108 5.01 12.11 -7.28
N VAL A 109 4.72 13.31 -7.80
CA VAL A 109 4.72 13.58 -9.24
C VAL A 109 6.11 13.35 -9.85
N GLN A 110 7.15 13.81 -9.17
CA GLN A 110 8.53 13.63 -9.58
C GLN A 110 8.90 12.15 -9.61
N HIS A 111 8.69 11.42 -8.51
CA HIS A 111 8.99 9.99 -8.43
C HIS A 111 8.25 9.16 -9.50
N LEU A 112 6.98 9.49 -9.78
CA LEU A 112 6.19 8.78 -10.78
C LEU A 112 6.70 9.03 -12.22
N ARG A 113 7.16 10.25 -12.51
CA ARG A 113 7.63 10.65 -13.84
C ARG A 113 9.08 10.31 -14.10
N GLU A 114 9.90 10.24 -13.07
CA GLU A 114 11.30 9.88 -13.21
C GLU A 114 11.45 8.40 -13.57
N ASP A 115 12.33 8.16 -14.52
CA ASP A 115 12.83 6.82 -14.81
C ASP A 115 14.22 6.71 -14.15
N SER A 116 14.25 6.05 -12.99
CA SER A 116 15.47 5.85 -12.23
C SER A 116 15.95 4.41 -12.37
N HIS A 117 17.24 4.25 -12.63
CA HIS A 117 17.90 2.95 -12.69
C HIS A 117 18.04 2.29 -11.31
N ILE A 118 17.75 3.01 -10.23
CA ILE A 118 17.88 2.52 -8.85
C ILE A 118 16.50 2.22 -8.25
N LEU A 119 15.54 3.10 -8.48
CA LEU A 119 14.24 3.13 -7.82
C LEU A 119 13.15 3.31 -8.86
N GLU A 120 12.12 2.47 -8.83
CA GLU A 120 10.93 2.63 -9.66
C GLU A 120 9.71 2.79 -8.76
N THR A 121 9.11 3.98 -8.79
CA THR A 121 7.89 4.28 -8.03
C THR A 121 6.65 4.13 -8.93
N GLU A 122 5.63 3.45 -8.42
CA GLU A 122 4.31 3.38 -9.03
C GLU A 122 3.22 3.76 -8.02
N ILE A 123 2.12 4.25 -8.55
CA ILE A 123 0.93 4.63 -7.78
C ILE A 123 -0.29 3.97 -8.42
N ALA A 124 -1.02 3.18 -7.66
CA ALA A 124 -2.25 2.54 -8.11
C ALA A 124 -3.46 3.08 -7.33
N ILE A 125 -4.48 3.52 -8.05
CA ILE A 125 -5.66 4.18 -7.50
C ILE A 125 -6.90 3.32 -7.74
N LEU A 126 -7.71 3.15 -6.70
CA LEU A 126 -9.07 2.65 -6.80
C LEU A 126 -10.01 3.82 -7.03
N TYR A 127 -10.64 3.84 -8.21
CA TYR A 127 -11.60 4.85 -8.62
C TYR A 127 -13.01 4.24 -8.70
N ASP A 128 -13.98 4.92 -8.09
CA ASP A 128 -15.38 4.52 -8.07
C ASP A 128 -16.15 5.25 -9.16
N GLU A 129 -16.47 4.54 -10.24
CA GLU A 129 -17.22 5.09 -11.37
C GLU A 129 -18.67 5.43 -11.01
N LYS A 130 -19.23 4.80 -9.99
CA LYS A 130 -20.61 5.07 -9.56
C LYS A 130 -20.70 6.43 -8.89
N THR A 131 -19.68 6.82 -8.15
CA THR A 131 -19.67 8.08 -7.40
C THR A 131 -18.67 9.12 -7.88
N ASP A 132 -17.98 8.82 -8.99
CA ASP A 132 -17.02 9.70 -9.64
C ASP A 132 -15.99 10.23 -8.64
N CYS A 133 -15.37 9.31 -7.90
CA CYS A 133 -14.40 9.69 -6.87
C CYS A 133 -13.33 8.63 -6.60
N VAL A 134 -12.21 9.08 -6.04
CA VAL A 134 -11.17 8.19 -5.53
C VAL A 134 -11.65 7.49 -4.25
N ALA A 135 -11.71 6.16 -4.31
CA ALA A 135 -12.02 5.29 -3.18
C ALA A 135 -10.78 4.93 -2.34
N GLY A 136 -9.59 5.03 -2.92
CA GLY A 136 -8.33 4.74 -2.24
C GLY A 136 -7.18 4.53 -3.21
N GLY A 137 -6.04 4.09 -2.70
CA GLY A 137 -4.87 3.83 -3.52
C GLY A 137 -3.66 3.40 -2.71
N THR A 138 -2.60 3.08 -3.42
CA THR A 138 -1.31 2.68 -2.87
C THR A 138 -0.16 3.25 -3.67
N VAL A 139 0.92 3.58 -2.97
CA VAL A 139 2.21 3.99 -3.51
C VAL A 139 3.22 2.93 -3.10
N TYR A 140 3.96 2.42 -4.07
CA TYR A 140 4.99 1.43 -3.83
C TYR A 140 6.18 1.65 -4.74
N ASP A 141 7.31 1.17 -4.26
CA ASP A 141 8.63 1.40 -4.80
C ASP A 141 9.32 0.07 -5.07
N TYR A 142 10.10 -0.01 -6.13
CA TYR A 142 10.96 -1.14 -6.41
C TYR A 142 12.42 -0.71 -6.53
N TYR A 143 13.24 -1.22 -5.61
CA TYR A 143 14.67 -0.96 -5.55
C TYR A 143 15.41 -2.01 -6.38
N ARG A 144 15.77 -1.66 -7.61
CA ARG A 144 16.34 -2.59 -8.60
C ARG A 144 17.60 -3.28 -8.11
N VAL A 145 18.53 -2.52 -7.54
CA VAL A 145 19.84 -3.04 -7.07
C VAL A 145 19.68 -4.00 -5.89
N ALA A 146 18.79 -3.67 -4.96
CA ALA A 146 18.51 -4.52 -3.80
C ALA A 146 17.63 -5.72 -4.17
N ASN A 147 16.88 -5.61 -5.27
CA ASN A 147 15.78 -6.48 -5.65
C ASN A 147 14.75 -6.60 -4.51
N VAL A 148 14.19 -5.45 -4.13
CA VAL A 148 13.25 -5.34 -3.00
C VAL A 148 12.10 -4.40 -3.39
N GLY A 149 10.87 -4.84 -3.11
CA GLY A 149 9.70 -3.97 -3.15
C GLY A 149 9.48 -3.29 -1.80
N LEU A 150 8.99 -2.06 -1.81
CA LEU A 150 8.63 -1.31 -0.62
C LEU A 150 7.22 -0.77 -0.82
N LEU A 151 6.30 -1.14 0.07
CA LEU A 151 4.98 -0.54 0.12
C LEU A 151 5.08 0.71 0.99
N SER A 152 5.15 1.88 0.36
CA SER A 152 5.39 3.15 1.05
C SER A 152 4.10 3.69 1.69
N TYR A 153 3.01 3.68 0.92
CA TYR A 153 1.71 4.16 1.39
C TYR A 153 0.58 3.25 0.87
N PHE A 154 -0.44 3.01 1.69
CA PHE A 154 -1.73 2.53 1.20
C PHE A 154 -2.85 3.14 2.04
N CYS A 155 -3.88 3.66 1.39
CA CYS A 155 -4.97 4.37 2.06
C CYS A 155 -6.29 4.10 1.35
N LEU A 156 -7.36 4.07 2.13
CA LEU A 156 -8.73 4.07 1.63
C LEU A 156 -9.42 5.35 2.07
N LEU A 157 -10.39 5.81 1.28
CA LEU A 157 -11.28 6.88 1.69
C LEU A 157 -12.09 6.38 2.89
N ASP A 158 -12.17 7.20 3.94
CA ASP A 158 -12.92 6.85 5.15
C ASP A 158 -14.43 6.97 4.92
N ASP A 159 -14.99 5.96 4.25
CA ASP A 159 -16.39 5.89 3.88
C ASP A 159 -16.91 4.45 4.06
N ASP A 160 -18.05 4.30 4.72
CA ASP A 160 -18.68 3.00 5.02
C ASP A 160 -18.95 2.16 3.77
N ARG A 161 -19.08 2.79 2.59
CA ARG A 161 -19.25 2.10 1.31
C ARG A 161 -18.06 1.22 0.92
N TYR A 162 -16.86 1.54 1.42
CA TYR A 162 -15.62 0.85 1.04
C TYR A 162 -15.09 -0.08 2.14
N ARG A 163 -15.64 0.02 3.36
CA ARG A 163 -15.27 -0.82 4.50
C ARG A 163 -15.75 -2.26 4.31
N GLY A 164 -14.97 -3.23 4.81
CA GLY A 164 -15.33 -4.66 4.77
C GLY A 164 -15.29 -5.31 3.38
N LEU A 165 -14.94 -4.57 2.32
CA LEU A 165 -14.86 -5.09 0.95
C LEU A 165 -13.52 -5.75 0.60
N GLY A 166 -12.56 -5.76 1.53
CA GLY A 166 -11.22 -6.33 1.29
C GLY A 166 -10.32 -5.47 0.38
N LEU A 167 -10.66 -4.20 0.14
CA LEU A 167 -9.92 -3.32 -0.79
C LEU A 167 -8.48 -3.05 -0.36
N GLY A 168 -8.21 -2.95 0.94
CA GLY A 168 -6.84 -2.79 1.45
C GLY A 168 -5.98 -4.00 1.11
N ARG A 169 -6.52 -5.21 1.33
CA ARG A 169 -5.86 -6.46 0.93
C ARG A 169 -5.63 -6.53 -0.58
N PHE A 170 -6.62 -6.14 -1.37
CA PHE A 170 -6.50 -6.06 -2.82
C PHE A 170 -5.32 -5.17 -3.25
N LEU A 171 -5.21 -3.96 -2.69
CA LEU A 171 -4.14 -3.01 -3.01
C LEU A 171 -2.75 -3.57 -2.67
N VAL A 172 -2.61 -4.20 -1.50
CA VAL A 172 -1.36 -4.83 -1.07
C VAL A 172 -0.98 -6.00 -1.98
N GLU A 173 -1.92 -6.88 -2.31
CA GLU A 173 -1.68 -8.01 -3.22
C GLU A 173 -1.31 -7.51 -4.63
N TYR A 174 -1.97 -6.45 -5.10
CA TYR A 174 -1.63 -5.82 -6.38
C TYR A 174 -0.20 -5.28 -6.39
N ALA A 175 0.19 -4.49 -5.38
CA ALA A 175 1.54 -3.95 -5.26
C ALA A 175 2.60 -5.05 -5.17
N PHE A 176 2.32 -6.11 -4.41
CA PHE A 176 3.18 -7.29 -4.33
C PHE A 176 3.36 -7.95 -5.70
N CYS A 177 2.27 -8.24 -6.43
CA CYS A 177 2.36 -8.83 -7.77
C CYS A 177 3.13 -7.92 -8.75
N ARG A 178 2.91 -6.60 -8.69
CA ARG A 178 3.61 -5.64 -9.56
C ARG A 178 5.11 -5.60 -9.30
N THR A 179 5.52 -5.51 -8.03
CA THR A 179 6.93 -5.53 -7.66
C THR A 179 7.62 -6.84 -8.04
N GLN A 180 6.92 -7.98 -8.00
CA GLN A 180 7.43 -9.25 -8.55
C GLN A 180 7.63 -9.21 -10.07
N MET A 181 6.73 -8.57 -10.81
CA MET A 181 6.87 -8.42 -12.26
C MET A 181 8.08 -7.54 -12.63
N MET A 182 8.39 -6.53 -11.83
CA MET A 182 9.55 -5.65 -12.03
C MET A 182 10.90 -6.31 -11.73
N ALA A 183 10.88 -7.43 -10.98
CA ALA A 183 12.09 -8.17 -10.62
C ALA A 183 12.61 -9.10 -11.71
N ASN A 184 11.83 -9.31 -12.79
CA ASN A 184 12.15 -10.19 -13.91
C ASN A 184 12.52 -9.39 -15.16
#